data_AF-A0A8T3CTB0-F1
#
_entry.id   AF-A0A8T3CTB0-F1
#
_cell.length_a   1.000
_cell.length_b   1.000
_cell.length_c   1.000
_cell.angle_alpha   90.00
_cell.angle_beta   90.00
_cell.angle_gamma   90.00
#
_symmetry.space_group_name_H-M   'P 1'
#
loop_
_entity.id
_entity.type
_entity.pdbx_description
1 polymer ?
#
loop_
_entity_poly.entity_id
_entity_poly.type
_entity_poly.pdbx_seq_one_letter_code
_entity_poly.pdbx_strand_id
1 'polypeptide(L)'
;MATEMYCALPYFNPGGVRCAAKGDPPAPVPQPFHTHHKVFQNSTHATLQAVLGAEPLCSPTAPIRVSVLNGSDGRLVRMDLKRSDTVETLKKMFLQERGTPDLTSKLNLACNGKPALDHQTLAELQLNETAMFVTYQKCIGG
;
A
#
# COMPACT_ATOMS: atom_id res chain seq x y z
N MET A 1 -9.38 21.52 39.18
CA MET A 1 -9.96 22.65 38.43
C MET A 1 -8.80 23.56 38.07
N ALA A 2 -8.31 23.46 36.83
CA ALA A 2 -7.15 24.20 36.37
C ALA A 2 -7.57 25.30 35.40
N THR A 3 -7.10 26.49 35.75
CA THR A 3 -7.28 27.83 35.23
C THR A 3 -7.14 27.97 33.71
N GLU A 4 -8.10 28.64 33.08
CA GLU A 4 -7.96 29.19 31.73
C GLU A 4 -7.04 30.42 31.78
N MET A 5 -5.96 30.38 31.01
CA MET A 5 -5.10 31.54 30.75
C MET A 5 -5.33 32.04 29.33
N TYR A 6 -5.75 33.31 29.26
CA TYR A 6 -5.73 34.19 28.11
C TYR A 6 -4.37 34.18 27.37
N CYS A 7 -4.41 34.24 26.04
CA CYS A 7 -3.43 35.02 25.29
C CYS A 7 -4.12 35.77 24.14
N ALA A 8 -3.81 37.06 24.09
CA ALA A 8 -4.42 38.11 23.29
C ALA A 8 -4.25 37.94 21.77
N LEU A 9 -5.29 38.32 21.04
CA LEU A 9 -5.22 38.69 19.63
C LEU A 9 -4.72 40.13 19.50
N PRO A 10 -3.70 40.43 18.67
CA PRO A 10 -3.51 41.75 18.13
C PRO A 10 -4.25 41.90 16.79
N TYR A 11 -4.74 43.10 16.59
CA TYR A 11 -5.60 43.63 15.52
C TYR A 11 -4.96 43.63 14.10
N PHE A 12 -5.80 43.99 13.11
CA PHE A 12 -5.55 44.44 11.71
C PHE A 12 -5.51 43.34 10.62
N ASN A 13 -6.15 43.44 9.44
CA ASN A 13 -6.76 44.54 8.66
C ASN A 13 -7.67 43.91 7.56
N PRO A 14 -8.81 44.49 7.13
CA PRO A 14 -9.58 43.99 6.00
C PRO A 14 -8.96 44.54 4.70
N GLY A 15 -8.06 43.78 4.10
CA GLY A 15 -7.45 44.12 2.82
C GLY A 15 -7.11 42.85 2.05
N GLY A 16 -7.85 42.59 0.97
CA GLY A 16 -7.69 41.39 0.15
C GLY A 16 -6.27 41.26 -0.40
N VAL A 17 -5.58 40.20 -0.02
CA VAL A 17 -4.37 39.73 -0.71
C VAL A 17 -4.81 38.62 -1.64
N ARG A 18 -4.89 38.94 -2.94
CA ARG A 18 -5.01 37.92 -3.99
C ARG A 18 -3.75 37.05 -3.93
N CYS A 19 -3.90 35.78 -3.54
CA CYS A 19 -2.85 34.80 -3.73
C CYS A 19 -2.59 34.69 -5.23
N ALA A 20 -1.43 35.16 -5.69
CA ALA A 20 -0.96 34.89 -7.04
C ALA A 20 -0.87 33.37 -7.23
N ALA A 21 -1.38 32.86 -8.35
CA ALA A 21 -1.21 31.47 -8.72
C ALA A 21 0.30 31.17 -8.73
N LYS A 22 0.73 30.31 -7.81
CA LYS A 22 2.10 29.82 -7.75
C LYS A 22 2.30 28.96 -9.00
N GLY A 23 2.91 29.54 -10.04
CA GLY A 23 3.28 28.82 -11.25
C GLY A 23 4.22 27.66 -10.92
N ASP A 24 4.30 26.69 -11.82
CA ASP A 24 5.19 25.55 -11.67
C ASP A 24 6.61 26.01 -11.30
N PRO A 25 7.28 25.31 -10.36
CA PRO A 25 8.65 25.65 -10.02
C PRO A 25 9.51 25.60 -11.29
N PRO A 26 10.45 26.56 -11.46
CA PRO A 26 11.33 26.56 -12.60
C PRO A 26 12.05 25.21 -12.72
N ALA A 27 12.24 24.77 -13.96
CA ALA A 27 12.93 23.51 -14.26
C ALA A 27 14.25 23.44 -13.47
N PRO A 28 14.57 22.30 -12.84
CA PRO A 28 15.79 22.16 -12.06
C PRO A 28 16.99 22.50 -12.95
N VAL A 29 17.67 23.60 -12.63
CA VAL A 29 18.93 23.96 -13.30
C VAL A 29 19.95 22.90 -12.90
N PRO A 30 20.69 22.28 -13.84
CA PRO A 30 21.77 21.37 -13.50
C PRO A 30 22.79 22.10 -12.64
N GLN A 31 22.77 21.86 -11.32
CA GLN A 31 23.79 22.43 -10.45
C GLN A 31 25.11 21.73 -10.76
N PRO A 32 26.19 22.47 -11.07
CA PRO A 32 27.51 21.86 -11.15
C PRO A 32 27.80 21.23 -9.79
N PHE A 33 28.06 19.92 -9.79
CA PHE A 33 28.37 19.13 -8.61
C PHE A 33 29.31 19.93 -7.71
N HIS A 34 28.94 20.14 -6.45
CA HIS A 34 29.74 20.89 -5.49
C HIS A 34 31.16 20.31 -5.42
N THR A 35 32.11 20.97 -6.07
CA THR A 35 33.51 20.53 -6.21
C THR A 35 34.33 20.65 -4.91
N HIS A 36 33.70 20.97 -3.77
CA HIS A 36 34.41 21.29 -2.52
C HIS A 36 33.93 20.59 -1.25
N HIS A 37 33.07 19.56 -1.34
CA HIS A 37 32.72 18.78 -0.14
C HIS A 37 33.52 17.47 -0.06
N LYS A 38 34.69 17.51 0.62
CA LYS A 38 35.57 16.35 0.87
C LYS A 38 34.93 15.22 1.70
N VAL A 39 33.70 15.39 2.18
CA VAL A 39 33.06 14.48 3.15
C VAL A 39 32.62 13.15 2.54
N PHE A 40 32.54 13.05 1.20
CA PHE A 40 32.03 11.86 0.50
C PHE A 40 33.09 11.16 -0.38
N GLN A 41 34.39 11.40 -0.15
CA GLN A 41 35.44 10.84 -1.00
C GLN A 41 35.52 9.30 -0.96
N ASN A 42 34.99 8.67 0.10
CA ASN A 42 34.99 7.22 0.29
C ASN A 42 33.57 6.62 0.35
N SER A 43 32.53 7.35 -0.03
CA SER A 43 31.17 6.79 -0.04
C SER A 43 30.91 6.06 -1.36
N THR A 44 30.69 4.75 -1.27
CA THR A 44 30.17 3.98 -2.39
C THR A 44 28.68 4.29 -2.51
N HIS A 45 28.30 5.05 -3.53
CA HIS A 45 26.89 5.25 -3.87
C HIS A 45 26.46 4.14 -4.84
N ALA A 46 25.43 3.39 -4.46
CA ALA A 46 24.75 2.49 -5.39
C ALA A 46 23.77 3.32 -6.23
N THR A 47 23.97 3.36 -7.54
CA THR A 47 23.02 3.96 -8.47
C THR A 47 22.12 2.87 -9.03
N LEU A 48 20.82 2.93 -8.74
CA LEU A 48 19.83 2.05 -9.35
C LEU A 48 19.52 2.56 -10.76
N GLN A 49 19.81 1.76 -11.78
CA GLN A 49 19.32 2.01 -13.14
C GLN A 49 17.92 1.40 -13.30
N ALA A 50 16.96 2.23 -13.69
CA ALA A 50 15.66 1.76 -14.14
C ALA A 50 15.84 1.10 -15.53
N VAL A 51 15.75 -0.23 -15.59
CA VAL A 51 15.77 -0.96 -16.85
C VAL A 51 14.40 -0.81 -17.52
N LEU A 52 14.34 -0.05 -18.61
CA LEU A 52 13.18 -0.07 -19.50
C LEU A 52 13.18 -1.39 -20.28
N GLY A 53 12.11 -2.19 -20.18
CA GLY A 53 11.96 -3.43 -20.93
C GLY A 53 12.28 -4.71 -20.16
N ALA A 54 12.27 -4.68 -18.82
CA ALA A 54 12.19 -5.92 -18.06
C ALA A 54 10.86 -6.61 -18.39
N GLU A 55 10.92 -7.76 -19.06
CA GLU A 55 9.78 -8.65 -19.23
C GLU A 55 9.16 -8.90 -17.85
N PRO A 56 7.82 -8.72 -17.68
CA PRO A 56 7.17 -9.06 -16.44
C PRO A 56 7.51 -10.51 -16.09
N LEU A 57 8.17 -10.72 -14.95
CA LEU A 57 8.60 -12.05 -14.46
C LEU A 57 7.44 -13.05 -14.31
N CYS A 58 6.21 -12.59 -14.47
CA CYS A 58 4.99 -13.35 -14.38
C CYS A 58 4.25 -13.29 -15.73
N SER A 59 4.08 -14.45 -16.37
CA SER A 59 3.25 -14.56 -17.57
C SER A 59 1.84 -14.07 -17.27
N PRO A 60 1.32 -13.03 -17.94
CA PRO A 60 0.11 -12.31 -17.52
C PRO A 60 -1.13 -13.22 -17.44
N THR A 61 -1.14 -14.34 -18.16
CA THR A 61 -2.25 -15.28 -18.26
C THR A 61 -2.17 -16.45 -17.28
N ALA A 62 -1.02 -16.73 -16.67
CA ALA A 62 -0.93 -17.85 -15.72
C ALA A 62 -1.77 -17.60 -14.45
N PRO A 63 -2.46 -18.63 -13.94
CA PRO A 63 -3.17 -18.54 -12.67
C PRO A 63 -2.18 -18.35 -11.51
N ILE A 64 -2.63 -17.65 -10.47
CA ILE A 64 -1.93 -17.50 -9.21
C ILE A 64 -2.41 -18.59 -8.26
N ARG A 65 -1.47 -19.33 -7.67
CA ARG A 65 -1.74 -20.26 -6.60
C ARG A 65 -1.81 -19.54 -5.26
N VAL A 66 -3.01 -19.40 -4.73
CA VAL A 66 -3.28 -18.71 -3.47
C VAL A 66 -3.43 -19.70 -2.33
N SER A 67 -2.71 -19.46 -1.23
CA SER A 67 -2.87 -20.16 0.04
C SER A 67 -3.47 -19.20 1.07
N VAL A 68 -4.59 -19.56 1.68
CA VAL A 68 -5.23 -18.79 2.75
C VAL A 68 -5.09 -19.54 4.07
N LEU A 69 -4.33 -18.97 5.00
CA LEU A 69 -4.22 -19.44 6.37
C LEU A 69 -5.30 -18.79 7.23
N ASN A 70 -6.14 -19.59 7.88
CA ASN A 70 -7.04 -19.05 8.89
C ASN A 70 -6.30 -18.89 10.22
N GLY A 71 -6.19 -17.64 10.69
CA GLY A 71 -5.56 -17.33 11.97
C GLY A 71 -6.29 -17.91 13.19
N SER A 72 -7.59 -18.24 13.09
CA SER A 72 -8.36 -18.72 14.24
C SER A 72 -8.23 -20.22 14.51
N ASP A 73 -8.02 -21.04 13.46
CA ASP A 73 -7.95 -22.50 13.57
C ASP A 73 -6.70 -23.11 12.93
N GLY A 74 -5.82 -22.29 12.34
CA GLY A 74 -4.58 -22.72 11.71
C GLY A 74 -4.75 -23.49 10.40
N ARG A 75 -5.97 -23.66 9.88
CA ARG A 75 -6.20 -24.44 8.66
C ARG A 75 -5.86 -23.62 7.42
N LEU A 76 -5.08 -24.23 6.53
CA LEU A 76 -4.66 -23.68 5.25
C LEU A 76 -5.55 -24.23 4.12
N VAL A 77 -6.08 -23.33 3.28
CA VAL A 77 -6.84 -23.68 2.06
C VAL A 77 -6.06 -23.18 0.86
N ARG A 78 -5.94 -24.02 -0.18
CA ARG A 78 -5.23 -23.67 -1.43
C ARG A 78 -6.22 -23.62 -2.58
N MET A 79 -6.08 -22.61 -3.43
CA MET A 79 -6.92 -22.43 -4.62
C MET A 79 -6.14 -21.72 -5.72
N ASP A 80 -6.45 -22.04 -6.97
CA ASP A 80 -5.86 -21.38 -8.13
C ASP A 80 -6.84 -20.33 -8.66
N LEU A 81 -6.38 -19.08 -8.76
CA LEU A 81 -7.20 -17.91 -9.13
C LEU A 81 -6.58 -17.17 -10.32
N LYS A 82 -7.40 -16.41 -11.04
CA LYS A 82 -6.92 -15.53 -12.12
C LYS A 82 -6.42 -14.22 -11.52
N ARG A 83 -5.44 -13.59 -12.19
CA ARG A 83 -4.94 -12.26 -11.80
C ARG A 83 -6.02 -11.17 -11.82
N SER A 84 -7.03 -11.34 -12.67
CA SER A 84 -8.19 -10.46 -12.78
C SER A 84 -9.20 -10.63 -11.65
N ASP A 85 -9.13 -11.72 -10.89
CA ASP A 85 -10.08 -11.96 -9.79
C ASP A 85 -9.82 -10.98 -8.66
N THR A 86 -10.88 -10.63 -7.95
CA THR A 86 -10.82 -9.72 -6.80
C THR A 86 -10.62 -10.48 -5.49
N VAL A 87 -10.18 -9.74 -4.48
CA VAL A 87 -10.10 -10.26 -3.10
C VAL A 87 -11.48 -10.70 -2.60
N GLU A 88 -12.57 -10.05 -3.02
CA GLU A 88 -13.92 -10.49 -2.67
C GLU A 88 -14.22 -11.90 -3.21
N THR A 89 -13.85 -12.19 -4.45
CA THR A 89 -14.00 -13.53 -5.05
C THR A 89 -13.18 -14.58 -4.29
N LEU A 90 -11.95 -14.25 -3.93
CA LEU A 90 -11.09 -15.09 -3.07
C LEU A 90 -11.78 -15.40 -1.73
N LYS A 91 -12.37 -14.41 -1.06
CA LYS A 91 -13.10 -14.62 0.21
C LYS A 91 -14.29 -15.56 0.05
N LYS A 92 -15.09 -15.37 -1.01
CA LYS A 92 -16.25 -16.22 -1.30
C LYS A 92 -15.83 -17.67 -1.52
N MET A 93 -14.82 -17.91 -2.37
CA MET A 93 -14.30 -19.25 -2.63
C MET A 93 -13.75 -19.91 -1.36
N PHE A 94 -12.97 -19.17 -0.57
CA PHE A 94 -12.44 -19.67 0.71
C PHE A 94 -13.54 -20.08 1.70
N LEU A 95 -14.62 -19.31 1.79
CA LEU A 95 -15.74 -19.61 2.67
C LEU A 95 -16.63 -20.73 2.16
N GLN A 96 -16.79 -20.85 0.85
CA GLN A 96 -17.48 -21.96 0.21
C GLN A 96 -16.75 -23.29 0.48
N GLU A 97 -15.43 -23.32 0.32
CA GLU A 97 -14.59 -24.49 0.65
C GLU A 97 -14.61 -24.86 2.14
N ARG A 98 -14.94 -23.89 3.00
CA ARG A 98 -15.13 -24.11 4.44
C ARG A 98 -16.54 -24.49 4.85
N GLY A 99 -17.52 -24.38 3.96
CA GLY A 99 -18.93 -24.60 4.28
C GLY A 99 -19.55 -23.47 5.13
N THR A 100 -18.98 -22.27 5.11
CA THR A 100 -19.45 -21.09 5.89
C THR A 100 -19.67 -19.85 5.00
N PRO A 101 -20.53 -19.91 3.97
CA PRO A 101 -20.66 -18.86 2.95
C PRO A 101 -21.12 -17.49 3.49
N ASP A 102 -21.88 -17.47 4.59
CA ASP A 102 -22.53 -16.25 5.12
C ASP A 102 -21.56 -15.27 5.82
N LEU A 103 -20.28 -15.61 5.95
CA LEU A 103 -19.28 -14.83 6.69
C LEU A 103 -18.41 -13.91 5.81
N THR A 104 -18.73 -13.76 4.52
CA THR A 104 -17.90 -13.04 3.54
C THR A 104 -17.57 -11.62 3.96
N SER A 105 -18.56 -10.85 4.43
CA SER A 105 -18.38 -9.45 4.84
C SER A 105 -17.56 -9.25 6.12
N LYS A 106 -17.43 -10.29 6.95
CA LYS A 106 -16.70 -10.24 8.23
C LYS A 106 -15.26 -10.74 8.12
N LEU A 107 -14.92 -11.42 7.03
CA LEU A 107 -13.60 -11.98 6.81
C LEU A 107 -12.63 -10.87 6.41
N ASN A 108 -11.62 -10.57 7.23
CA ASN A 108 -10.52 -9.71 6.82
C ASN A 108 -9.33 -10.56 6.39
N LEU A 109 -8.71 -10.20 5.28
CA LEU A 109 -7.53 -10.88 4.73
C LEU A 109 -6.37 -9.91 4.68
N ALA A 110 -5.18 -10.37 5.03
CA ALA A 110 -3.93 -9.64 4.84
C ALA A 110 -2.98 -10.43 3.94
N CYS A 111 -2.24 -9.73 3.11
CA CYS A 111 -1.16 -10.28 2.29
C CYS A 111 0.08 -9.39 2.45
N ASN A 112 1.27 -9.99 2.58
CA ASN A 112 2.53 -9.27 2.80
C ASN A 112 2.46 -8.25 3.96
N GLY A 113 1.73 -8.61 5.03
CA GLY A 113 1.51 -7.76 6.21
C GLY A 113 0.54 -6.60 5.99
N LYS A 114 -0.07 -6.45 4.80
CA LYS A 114 -1.01 -5.37 4.47
C LYS A 114 -2.45 -5.91 4.35
N PRO A 115 -3.46 -5.18 4.84
CA PRO A 115 -4.86 -5.48 4.58
C PRO A 115 -5.17 -5.52 3.08
N ALA A 116 -5.84 -6.57 2.63
CA ALA A 116 -6.35 -6.70 1.27
C ALA A 116 -7.81 -6.20 1.21
N LEU A 117 -8.08 -5.24 0.34
CA LEU A 117 -9.41 -4.65 0.18
C LEU A 117 -10.25 -5.45 -0.82
N ASP A 118 -11.56 -5.52 -0.61
CA ASP A 118 -12.45 -6.39 -1.41
C ASP A 118 -12.44 -6.11 -2.91
N HIS A 119 -12.33 -4.83 -3.30
CA HIS A 119 -12.32 -4.39 -4.69
C HIS A 119 -10.97 -4.53 -5.37
N GLN A 120 -9.89 -4.80 -4.63
CA GLN A 120 -8.57 -4.96 -5.23
C GLN A 120 -8.49 -6.26 -6.01
N THR A 121 -7.87 -6.19 -7.18
CA THR A 121 -7.55 -7.39 -7.97
C THR A 121 -6.29 -8.07 -7.46
N LEU A 122 -6.13 -9.37 -7.71
CA LEU A 122 -4.90 -10.08 -7.38
C LEU A 122 -3.68 -9.53 -8.14
N ALA A 123 -3.89 -8.95 -9.32
CA ALA A 123 -2.87 -8.23 -10.08
C ALA A 123 -2.37 -6.97 -9.36
N GLU A 124 -3.28 -6.18 -8.77
CA GLU A 124 -2.94 -4.94 -8.05
C GLU A 124 -2.14 -5.20 -6.77
N LEU A 125 -2.27 -6.39 -6.19
CA LEU A 125 -1.54 -6.80 -4.99
C LEU A 125 -0.07 -7.19 -5.27
N GLN A 126 0.39 -7.08 -6.52
CA GLN A 126 1.76 -7.38 -6.95
C GLN A 126 2.24 -8.77 -6.47
N LEU A 127 1.36 -9.75 -6.61
CA LEU A 127 1.62 -11.12 -6.17
C LEU A 127 2.50 -11.87 -7.17
N ASN A 128 3.38 -12.71 -6.63
CA ASN A 128 4.10 -13.72 -7.42
C ASN A 128 3.14 -14.84 -7.86
N GLU A 129 3.65 -15.84 -8.60
CA GLU A 129 2.88 -17.03 -9.00
C GLU A 129 2.25 -17.78 -7.82
N THR A 130 2.86 -17.67 -6.64
CA THR A 130 2.33 -18.18 -5.38
C THR A 130 2.14 -17.03 -4.38
N ALA A 131 0.99 -16.99 -3.72
CA ALA A 131 0.68 -15.98 -2.72
C ALA A 131 0.13 -16.59 -1.42
N MET A 132 0.44 -15.94 -0.29
CA MET A 132 -0.08 -16.30 1.03
C MET A 132 -0.94 -15.17 1.58
N PHE A 133 -2.15 -15.52 2.00
CA PHE A 133 -3.06 -14.64 2.72
C PHE A 133 -3.31 -15.20 4.11
N VAL A 134 -3.50 -14.31 5.07
CA VAL A 134 -3.82 -14.68 6.46
C VAL A 134 -5.09 -13.97 6.88
N THR A 135 -6.02 -14.71 7.48
CA THR A 135 -7.22 -14.11 8.08
C THR A 135 -6.86 -13.39 9.38
N TYR A 136 -7.51 -12.27 9.65
CA TYR A 136 -7.31 -11.56 10.91
C TYR A 136 -8.61 -10.96 11.44
N GLN A 137 -8.65 -10.74 12.76
CA GLN A 137 -9.71 -10.02 13.43
C GLN A 137 -9.21 -8.63 13.79
N LYS A 138 -10.04 -7.60 13.55
CA LYS A 138 -9.74 -6.25 14.01
C LYS A 138 -10.03 -6.18 15.50
N CYS A 139 -9.02 -5.82 16.29
CA CYS A 139 -9.24 -5.47 17.69
C CYS A 139 -10.04 -4.15 17.75
N ILE A 140 -11.20 -4.18 18.39
CA ILE A 140 -11.96 -2.97 18.71
C ILE A 140 -11.54 -2.58 20.12
N GLY A 141 -10.59 -1.65 20.25
CA GLY A 141 -10.08 -1.14 21.53
C GLY A 141 -10.54 0.29 21.78
N GLY A 142 -10.60 0.68 23.07
CA GLY A 142 -10.87 2.03 23.56
C GLY A 142 -9.75 2.53 24.44
#